data_AF-A0A9D5W9F6-F1
#
_entry.id   AF-A0A9D5W9F6-F1
#
_cell.length_a   1.000
_cell.length_b   1.000
_cell.length_c   1.000
_cell.angle_alpha   90.00
_cell.angle_beta   90.00
_cell.angle_gamma   90.00
#
_symmetry.space_group_name_H-M   'P 1'
#
loop_
_entity.id
_entity.type
_entity.pdbx_description
1 polymer ?
#
loop_
_entity_poly.entity_id
_entity_poly.type
_entity_poly.pdbx_seq_one_letter_code
_entity_poly.pdbx_strand_id
1 'polypeptide(L)' 'MELNPFVRSEKGRGKKLVEHIVKNGVESVCTKEDLRDKGPGLMLYHHGIDTRITELTSVSELVADYFGNSRAVFAQRRS' A
#
# COMPACT_ATOMS: atom_id res chain seq x y z
N MET A 1 6.76 -13.83 7.33
CA MET A 1 6.65 -12.59 6.54
C MET A 1 7.52 -12.76 5.31
N GLU A 2 6.94 -12.56 4.13
CA GLU A 2 7.68 -12.62 2.87
C GLU A 2 8.34 -11.25 2.62
N LEU A 3 9.58 -11.26 2.11
CA LEU A 3 10.32 -10.04 1.83
C LEU A 3 9.88 -9.45 0.49
N ASN A 4 9.99 -8.11 0.34
CA ASN A 4 9.76 -7.45 -0.94
C ASN A 4 10.72 -8.01 -2.02
N PRO A 5 10.22 -8.72 -3.06
CA PRO A 5 11.06 -9.39 -4.04
C PRO A 5 11.82 -8.40 -4.94
N PHE A 6 11.42 -7.13 -4.95
CA PHE A 6 12.01 -6.08 -5.79
C PHE A 6 13.01 -5.20 -5.06
N VAL A 7 13.37 -5.52 -3.80
CA VAL A 7 14.26 -4.65 -3.00
C VAL A 7 15.61 -4.41 -3.70
N ARG A 8 16.11 -5.42 -4.41
CA ARG A 8 17.38 -5.42 -5.19
C ARG A 8 17.24 -5.00 -6.66
N SER A 9 16.04 -4.65 -7.13
CA SER A 9 15.86 -4.20 -8.52
C SER A 9 16.46 -2.81 -8.73
N GLU A 10 17.28 -2.66 -9.76
CA GLU A 10 17.99 -1.40 -10.06
C GLU A 10 17.06 -0.25 -10.47
N LYS A 11 15.94 -0.55 -11.14
CA LYS A 11 14.96 0.45 -11.61
C LYS A 11 13.52 -0.03 -11.45
N GLY A 12 12.61 0.93 -11.29
CA GLY A 12 11.17 0.69 -11.33
C GLY A 12 10.60 -0.15 -10.17
N ARG A 13 11.29 -0.19 -9.02
CA ARG A 13 10.89 -1.01 -7.85
C ARG A 13 9.44 -0.80 -7.44
N GLY A 14 9.00 0.46 -7.34
CA GLY A 14 7.63 0.80 -6.97
C GLY A 14 6.60 0.27 -7.97
N LYS A 15 6.83 0.47 -9.28
CA LYS A 15 5.96 -0.04 -10.34
C LYS A 15 5.82 -1.57 -10.27
N LYS A 16 6.94 -2.28 -10.20
CA LYS A 16 6.98 -3.75 -10.12
C LYS A 16 6.25 -4.27 -8.87
N LEU A 17 6.42 -3.59 -7.75
CA LEU A 17 5.72 -3.94 -6.52
C LEU A 17 4.21 -3.79 -6.66
N VAL A 18 3.72 -2.69 -7.26
CA VAL A 18 2.29 -2.51 -7.52
C VAL A 18 1.75 -3.59 -8.45
N GLU A 19 2.44 -3.90 -9.55
CA GLU A 19 2.04 -4.98 -10.47
C GLU A 19 1.94 -6.33 -9.76
N HIS A 20 2.87 -6.62 -8.85
CA HIS A 20 2.84 -7.84 -8.04
C HIS A 20 1.68 -7.86 -7.05
N ILE A 21 1.43 -6.74 -6.35
CA ILE A 21 0.31 -6.60 -5.40
C ILE A 21 -1.03 -6.84 -6.14
N VAL A 22 -1.22 -6.20 -7.29
CA VAL A 22 -2.41 -6.37 -8.15
C VAL A 22 -2.55 -7.81 -8.62
N LYS A 23 -1.47 -8.43 -9.10
CA LYS A 23 -1.48 -9.82 -9.58
C LYS A 23 -1.90 -10.83 -8.50
N ASN A 24 -1.59 -10.54 -7.23
CA ASN A 24 -1.96 -11.41 -6.10
C ASN A 24 -3.34 -11.09 -5.51
N GLY A 25 -4.12 -10.18 -6.10
CA GLY A 25 -5.48 -9.87 -5.64
C GLY A 25 -5.53 -9.14 -4.29
N VAL A 26 -4.48 -8.40 -3.93
CA VAL A 26 -4.45 -7.63 -2.69
C VAL A 26 -5.43 -6.45 -2.80
N GLU A 27 -6.34 -6.34 -1.85
CA GLU A 27 -7.38 -5.29 -1.83
C GLU A 27 -6.95 -4.04 -1.06
N SER A 28 -5.98 -4.18 -0.15
CA SER A 28 -5.54 -3.09 0.71
C SER A 28 -4.04 -3.17 1.04
N VAL A 29 -3.40 -2.00 1.10
CA VAL A 29 -1.97 -1.83 1.40
C VAL A 29 -1.81 -0.76 2.47
N CYS A 30 -1.00 -1.06 3.48
CA CYS A 30 -0.64 -0.09 4.52
C CYS A 30 0.84 0.30 4.40
N THR A 31 1.13 1.59 4.53
CA THR A 31 2.48 2.16 4.37
C THR A 31 2.86 3.07 5.52
N LYS A 32 4.16 3.34 5.64
CA LYS A 32 4.72 4.37 6.54
C LYS A 32 4.73 5.76 5.90
N GLU A 33 4.81 5.80 4.59
CA GLU A 33 4.94 7.04 3.84
C GLU A 33 3.64 7.43 3.17
N ASP A 34 3.42 8.74 3.03
CA ASP A 34 2.36 9.25 2.19
C ASP A 34 2.69 9.07 0.70
N LEU A 35 1.82 8.33 0.01
CA LEU A 35 1.99 7.98 -1.40
C LEU A 35 1.12 8.82 -2.35
N ARG A 36 0.36 9.80 -1.83
CA ARG A 36 -0.63 10.56 -2.62
C ARG A 36 -0.09 11.11 -3.93
N ASP A 37 1.10 11.72 -3.89
CA ASP A 37 1.72 12.38 -5.04
C ASP A 37 2.83 11.53 -5.68
N LYS A 38 2.89 10.23 -5.35
CA LYS A 38 3.89 9.30 -5.87
C LYS A 38 3.28 8.40 -6.93
N GLY A 39 4.02 8.16 -8.01
CA GLY A 39 3.59 7.28 -9.11
C GLY A 39 3.01 5.93 -8.65
N PRO A 40 3.67 5.17 -7.75
CA PRO A 40 3.12 3.94 -7.20
C PRO A 40 1.80 4.13 -6.43
N GLY A 41 1.64 5.23 -5.69
CA GLY A 41 0.39 5.51 -4.98
C GLY A 41 -0.77 5.77 -5.92
N LEU A 42 -0.54 6.56 -6.98
CA LEU A 42 -1.52 6.77 -8.04
C LEU A 42 -1.89 5.45 -8.72
N MET A 43 -0.91 4.59 -9.01
CA MET A 43 -1.18 3.27 -9.60
C MET A 43 -2.06 2.40 -8.70
N LEU A 44 -1.76 2.29 -7.39
CA LEU A 44 -2.58 1.55 -6.42
C LEU A 44 -4.02 2.08 -6.43
N TYR A 45 -4.19 3.40 -6.37
CA TYR A 45 -5.50 4.04 -6.44
C TYR A 45 -6.25 3.74 -7.74
N HIS A 46 -5.56 3.75 -8.89
CA HIS A 46 -6.17 3.41 -10.18
C HIS A 46 -6.65 1.96 -10.26
N HIS A 47 -5.93 1.04 -9.61
CA HIS A 47 -6.32 -0.35 -9.47
C HIS A 47 -7.36 -0.61 -8.37
N GLY A 48 -7.85 0.43 -7.68
CA GLY A 48 -8.87 0.30 -6.65
C GLY A 48 -8.38 -0.28 -5.33
N ILE A 49 -7.05 -0.29 -5.11
CA ILE A 49 -6.46 -0.79 -3.88
C ILE A 49 -6.60 0.28 -2.79
N ASP A 50 -7.20 -0.08 -1.66
CA ASP A 50 -7.24 0.80 -0.49
C ASP A 50 -5.83 1.03 0.03
N THR A 51 -5.37 2.28 0.01
CA THR A 51 -4.02 2.62 0.47
C THR A 51 -4.16 3.42 1.75
N ARG A 52 -3.49 2.96 2.81
CA ARG A 52 -3.55 3.56 4.15
C ARG A 52 -2.17 3.81 4.73
N ILE A 53 -2.07 4.75 5.66
CA ILE A 53 -0.83 5.10 6.35
C ILE A 53 -0.95 4.82 7.85
N THR A 54 0.12 4.30 8.45
CA THR A 54 0.21 4.07 9.90
C THR A 54 1.59 4.43 10.47
N GLU A 55 1.61 4.94 11.69
CA GLU A 55 2.84 5.19 12.46
C GLU A 55 3.25 4.00 13.34
N LEU A 56 2.43 2.94 13.44
CA LEU A 56 2.73 1.75 14.23
C LEU A 56 3.86 0.88 13.65
N THR A 57 4.82 0.48 14.48
CA THR A 57 5.93 -0.38 14.07
C THR A 57 5.59 -1.88 14.17
N SER A 58 4.47 -2.21 14.80
CA SER A 58 3.99 -3.57 15.00
C SER A 58 2.84 -3.91 14.05
N VAL A 59 2.98 -5.00 13.31
CA VAL A 59 1.91 -5.53 12.46
C VAL A 59 0.76 -6.09 13.29
N SER A 60 1.03 -6.68 14.47
CA SER A 60 -0.04 -7.20 15.32
C SER A 60 -0.92 -6.09 15.86
N GLU A 61 -0.33 -4.95 16.26
CA GLU A 61 -1.08 -3.78 16.71
C GLU A 61 -1.88 -3.16 15.55
N LEU A 62 -1.27 -3.06 14.36
CA LEU A 62 -1.98 -2.58 13.18
C LEU A 62 -3.21 -3.44 12.86
N VAL A 63 -3.08 -4.76 12.90
CA VAL A 63 -4.17 -5.68 12.55
C VAL A 63 -5.25 -5.74 13.64
N ALA A 64 -4.92 -5.45 14.91
CA ALA A 64 -5.89 -5.43 16.01
C ALA A 64 -7.03 -4.41 15.79
N ASP A 65 -6.72 -3.26 15.19
CA ASP A 65 -7.72 -2.30 14.70
C ASP A 65 -7.19 -1.59 13.45
N TYR A 66 -7.32 -2.25 12.30
CA TYR A 66 -6.75 -1.75 11.05
C TYR A 66 -7.26 -0.35 10.68
N PHE A 67 -8.56 -0.10 10.85
CA PHE A 67 -9.17 1.16 10.44
C PHE A 67 -8.93 2.29 11.43
N GLY A 68 -8.92 2.01 12.74
CA GLY A 68 -8.58 3.00 13.77
C GLY A 68 -7.08 3.32 13.82
N ASN A 69 -6.23 2.33 13.51
CA ASN A 69 -4.77 2.48 13.56
C ASN A 69 -4.14 2.93 12.25
N SER A 70 -4.94 3.28 11.24
CA SER A 70 -4.43 3.80 9.97
C SER A 70 -5.39 4.78 9.31
N ARG A 71 -4.84 5.72 8.53
CA ARG A 71 -5.63 6.71 7.78
C ARG A 71 -5.62 6.40 6.28
N ALA A 72 -6.76 6.59 5.61
CA ALA A 72 -6.82 6.47 4.16
C ALA A 72 -5.98 7.58 3.47
N VAL A 73 -5.25 7.20 2.41
CA VAL A 73 -4.44 8.14 1.61
C VAL A 73 -5.32 8.91 0.62
N PHE A 74 -6.23 8.20 -0.03
CA PHE A 74 -7.17 8.71 -1.01
C PHE A 74 -8.59 8.67 -0.44
N ALA A 75 -9.43 9.62 -0.84
CA ALA A 75 -10.86 9.54 -0.52
C ALA A 75 -11.47 8.32 -1.21
N GLN A 76 -12.46 7.67 -0.57
CA GLN A 76 -13.19 6.58 -1.20
C GLN A 76 -13.80 7.07 -2.52
N ARG A 77 -13.60 6.29 -3.60
CA ARG A 77 -14.32 6.51 -4.85
C ARG A 77 -15.81 6.31 -4.55
N ARG A 78 -16.58 7.40 -4.61
CA ARG A 78 -18.04 7.29 -4.77
C ARG A 78 -18.25 6.61 -6.13
N SER A 79 -18.75 5.39 -6.09
CA SER A 79 -19.28 4.70 -7.27
C SER A 79 -20.57 5.39 -7.73
#